data_AF-A0A353C2U3-F1
#
_entry.id   AF-A0A353C2U3-F1
#
_cell.length_a   1.000
_cell.length_b   1.000
_cell.length_c   1.000
_cell.angle_alpha   90.00
_cell.angle_beta   90.00
_cell.angle_gamma   90.00
#
_symmetry.space_group_name_H-M   'P 1'
#
loop_
_entity.id
_entity.type
_entity.pdbx_description
1 polymer ?
#
loop_
_entity_poly.entity_id
_entity_poly.type
_entity_poly.pdbx_seq_one_letter_code
_entity_poly.pdbx_strand_id
1 'polypeptide(L)'
;MILPGETLLSWNAHHYRGGFIIAAKNSRVTLINYLLLDDYLKGVVPREVMADWPLAVLKAQAIAARTFAIASLKRHAADGFDLCPSDHCQVYGGADAEKPNSDLAVTATSGEVMTYRGRIISALYHSSSGGFTLDAADVWNQGAPYLKPVLDWDQNSPYNQWTKSLQWEDLQGLTARSYPALGTLRQILPLAYGPNGVLLKISLRGDLAESTINGEQFRSLAGLPSAKVQIAMVYGPEPL
;
A
#
# COMPACT_ATOMS: atom_id res chain seq x y z
N MET A 1 -12.06 -25.46 12.90
CA MET A 1 -12.74 -24.18 12.59
C MET A 1 -13.55 -23.79 13.81
N ILE A 2 -13.44 -22.54 14.24
CA ILE A 2 -14.29 -21.92 15.26
C ILE A 2 -15.38 -21.17 14.48
N LEU A 3 -16.63 -21.57 14.66
CA LEU A 3 -17.77 -20.93 14.01
C LEU A 3 -18.14 -19.63 14.75
N PRO A 4 -18.71 -18.62 14.06
CA PRO A 4 -19.29 -17.47 14.73
C PRO A 4 -20.38 -17.90 15.72
N GLY A 5 -20.45 -17.23 16.87
CA GLY A 5 -21.50 -17.40 17.87
C GLY A 5 -22.38 -16.15 17.99
N GLU A 6 -23.16 -16.06 19.08
CA GLU A 6 -23.98 -14.86 19.38
C GLU A 6 -23.12 -13.63 19.69
N THR A 7 -21.90 -13.85 20.17
CA THR A 7 -20.92 -12.80 20.45
C THR A 7 -19.78 -12.82 19.43
N LEU A 8 -19.18 -11.65 19.20
CA LEU A 8 -17.99 -11.54 18.36
C LEU A 8 -16.84 -12.34 18.96
N LEU A 9 -16.09 -13.02 18.09
CA LEU A 9 -14.86 -13.69 18.50
C LEU A 9 -13.79 -12.64 18.79
N SER A 10 -12.94 -12.90 19.78
CA SER A 10 -11.85 -11.99 20.14
C SER A 10 -10.49 -12.67 20.12
N TRP A 11 -9.47 -11.90 19.75
CA TRP A 11 -8.07 -12.31 19.79
C TRP A 11 -7.18 -11.08 19.99
N ASN A 12 -6.19 -11.17 20.89
CA ASN A 12 -5.31 -10.05 21.25
C ASN A 12 -6.05 -8.73 21.54
N ALA A 13 -7.11 -8.81 22.34
CA ALA A 13 -7.97 -7.66 22.71
C ALA A 13 -8.68 -6.96 21.52
N HIS A 14 -8.76 -7.62 20.36
CA HIS A 14 -9.54 -7.16 19.21
C HIS A 14 -10.74 -8.06 18.95
N HIS A 15 -11.83 -7.50 18.42
CA HIS A 15 -13.04 -8.23 18.05
C HIS A 15 -13.13 -8.46 16.54
N TYR A 16 -13.70 -9.60 16.14
CA TYR A 16 -13.78 -10.03 14.76
C TYR A 16 -15.17 -10.57 14.43
N ARG A 17 -15.64 -10.22 13.22
CA ARG A 17 -16.82 -10.85 12.61
C ARG A 17 -16.45 -12.22 12.04
N GLY A 18 -17.47 -13.06 11.83
CA GLY A 18 -17.28 -14.38 11.28
C GLY A 18 -16.60 -15.37 12.23
N GLY A 19 -15.96 -16.38 11.66
CA GLY A 19 -15.27 -17.44 12.38
C GLY A 19 -13.74 -17.32 12.34
N PHE A 20 -13.08 -18.28 12.99
CA PHE A 20 -11.65 -18.50 12.86
C PHE A 20 -11.34 -19.88 12.28
N ILE A 21 -10.35 -19.94 11.40
CA ILE A 21 -9.67 -21.17 11.01
C ILE A 21 -8.31 -21.16 11.68
N ILE A 22 -7.98 -22.22 12.41
CA ILE A 22 -6.65 -22.44 12.96
C ILE A 22 -5.95 -23.42 12.03
N ALA A 23 -4.90 -22.96 11.36
CA ALA A 23 -4.11 -23.78 10.45
C ALA A 23 -2.71 -24.01 11.05
N ALA A 24 -2.24 -25.26 11.03
CA ALA A 24 -0.89 -25.61 11.48
C ALA A 24 -0.07 -26.10 10.28
N LYS A 25 1.08 -25.47 10.01
CA LYS A 25 1.98 -25.82 8.91
C LYS A 25 3.43 -25.48 9.30
N ASN A 26 4.37 -26.39 9.04
CA ASN A 26 5.81 -26.19 9.29
C ASN A 26 6.12 -25.66 10.71
N SER A 27 5.53 -26.28 11.74
CA SER A 27 5.65 -25.87 13.14
C SER A 27 5.19 -24.44 13.45
N ARG A 28 4.40 -23.83 12.55
CA ARG A 28 3.73 -22.54 12.77
C ARG A 28 2.22 -22.75 12.84
N VAL A 29 1.58 -21.99 13.72
CA VAL A 29 0.12 -21.91 13.81
C VAL A 29 -0.30 -20.54 13.30
N THR A 30 -1.21 -20.53 12.32
CA THR A 30 -1.80 -19.33 11.75
C THR A 30 -3.27 -19.29 12.14
N LEU A 31 -3.69 -18.17 12.74
CA LEU A 31 -5.09 -17.87 12.98
C LEU A 31 -5.62 -17.06 11.78
N ILE A 32 -6.64 -17.57 11.11
CA ILE A 32 -7.22 -16.99 9.91
C ILE A 32 -8.65 -16.56 10.24
N ASN A 33 -8.96 -15.27 10.10
CA ASN A 33 -10.34 -14.80 10.21
C ASN A 33 -11.13 -15.14 8.94
N TYR A 34 -12.19 -15.93 9.09
CA TYR A 34 -13.03 -16.40 8.00
C TYR A 34 -14.41 -15.73 8.08
N LEU A 35 -14.72 -14.87 7.12
CA LEU A 35 -15.88 -14.00 7.14
C LEU A 35 -16.38 -13.68 5.73
N LEU A 36 -17.60 -13.14 5.65
CA LEU A 36 -18.15 -12.66 4.39
C LEU A 36 -17.45 -11.37 3.94
N LEU A 37 -17.41 -11.16 2.63
CA LEU A 37 -16.66 -10.05 2.04
C LEU A 37 -17.13 -8.68 2.55
N ASP A 38 -18.44 -8.46 2.67
CA ASP A 38 -18.94 -7.18 3.17
C ASP A 38 -18.59 -6.96 4.65
N ASP A 39 -18.55 -8.01 5.48
CA ASP A 39 -18.10 -7.91 6.86
C ASP A 39 -16.59 -7.62 6.95
N TYR A 40 -15.80 -8.17 6.04
CA TYR A 40 -14.39 -7.79 5.88
C TYR A 40 -14.25 -6.30 5.54
N LEU A 41 -15.05 -5.80 4.59
CA LEU A 41 -14.99 -4.41 4.14
C LEU A 41 -15.39 -3.40 5.21
N LYS A 42 -16.29 -3.75 6.13
CA LYS A 42 -16.60 -2.89 7.30
C LYS A 42 -15.38 -2.64 8.18
N GLY A 43 -14.45 -3.61 8.26
CA GLY A 43 -13.19 -3.44 8.97
C GLY A 43 -12.06 -2.81 8.14
N VAL A 44 -12.20 -2.73 6.81
CA VAL A 44 -11.21 -2.15 5.89
C VAL A 44 -11.49 -0.68 5.59
N VAL A 45 -12.71 -0.34 5.15
CA VAL A 45 -13.03 1.02 4.67
C VAL A 45 -12.68 2.12 5.69
N PRO A 46 -12.97 1.99 7.00
CA PRO A 46 -12.62 3.00 8.00
C PRO A 46 -11.12 3.15 8.26
N ARG A 47 -10.30 2.19 7.79
CA ARG A 47 -8.84 2.23 7.90
C ARG A 47 -8.17 2.87 6.69
N GLU A 48 -8.88 2.97 5.57
CA GLU A 48 -8.36 3.53 4.32
C GLU A 48 -8.80 4.98 4.09
N VAL A 49 -10.00 5.34 4.55
CA VAL A 49 -10.56 6.70 4.46
C VAL A 49 -11.24 7.09 5.76
N MET A 50 -11.33 8.40 6.03
CA MET A 50 -12.00 8.88 7.25
C MET A 50 -13.51 8.63 7.16
N ALA A 51 -14.09 8.09 8.22
CA ALA A 51 -15.50 7.69 8.23
C ALA A 51 -16.50 8.87 8.19
N ASP A 52 -16.04 10.09 8.45
CA ASP A 52 -16.81 11.33 8.37
C ASP A 52 -16.78 11.98 6.97
N TRP A 53 -16.02 11.41 6.03
CA TRP A 53 -16.02 11.85 4.64
C TRP A 53 -17.39 11.65 3.98
N PRO A 54 -17.68 12.40 2.88
CA PRO A 54 -18.96 12.30 2.20
C PRO A 54 -19.30 10.86 1.82
N LEU A 55 -20.58 10.47 1.98
CA LEU A 55 -21.03 9.09 1.71
C LEU A 55 -20.65 8.59 0.31
N ALA A 56 -20.65 9.48 -0.69
CA ALA A 56 -20.21 9.13 -2.05
C ALA A 56 -18.74 8.67 -2.11
N VAL A 57 -17.86 9.27 -1.29
CA VAL A 57 -16.44 8.87 -1.19
C VAL A 57 -16.32 7.53 -0.49
N LEU A 58 -17.07 7.32 0.60
CA LEU A 58 -17.10 6.03 1.30
C LEU A 58 -17.62 4.90 0.40
N LYS A 59 -18.62 5.17 -0.45
CA LYS A 59 -19.14 4.22 -1.45
C LYS A 59 -18.10 3.90 -2.51
N ALA A 60 -17.42 4.92 -3.05
CA ALA A 60 -16.33 4.71 -4.01
C ALA A 60 -15.21 3.86 -3.40
N GLN A 61 -14.80 4.15 -2.16
CA GLN A 61 -13.81 3.35 -1.44
C GLN A 61 -14.29 1.92 -1.18
N ALA A 62 -15.56 1.72 -0.80
CA ALA A 62 -16.11 0.38 -0.59
C ALA A 62 -16.08 -0.46 -1.88
N ILE A 63 -16.45 0.12 -3.02
CA ILE A 63 -16.38 -0.54 -4.33
C ILE A 63 -14.93 -0.85 -4.72
N ALA A 64 -14.01 0.10 -4.53
CA ALA A 64 -12.58 -0.09 -4.80
C ALA A 64 -11.97 -1.20 -3.94
N ALA A 65 -12.20 -1.14 -2.62
CA ALA A 65 -11.74 -2.14 -1.67
C ALA A 65 -12.33 -3.53 -1.97
N ARG A 66 -13.63 -3.62 -2.28
CA ARG A 66 -14.28 -4.89 -2.68
C ARG A 66 -13.65 -5.48 -3.92
N THR A 67 -13.45 -4.65 -4.94
CA THR A 67 -12.86 -5.04 -6.21
C THR A 67 -11.43 -5.55 -6.01
N PHE A 68 -10.63 -4.84 -5.21
CA PHE A 68 -9.27 -5.25 -4.86
C PHE A 68 -9.25 -6.58 -4.11
N ALA A 69 -10.08 -6.74 -3.08
CA ALA A 69 -10.16 -7.95 -2.28
C ALA A 69 -10.47 -9.18 -3.14
N ILE A 70 -11.44 -9.06 -4.06
CA ILE A 70 -11.81 -10.15 -4.98
C ILE A 70 -10.68 -10.43 -5.97
N ALA A 71 -10.09 -9.39 -6.57
CA ALA A 71 -8.98 -9.55 -7.52
C ALA A 71 -7.72 -10.14 -6.87
N SER A 72 -7.58 -9.98 -5.54
CA SER A 72 -6.44 -10.43 -4.75
C SER A 72 -6.70 -11.70 -3.93
N LEU A 73 -7.85 -12.37 -4.12
CA LEU A 73 -8.07 -13.67 -3.50
C LEU A 73 -6.92 -14.63 -3.86
N LYS A 74 -6.56 -15.52 -2.92
CA LYS A 74 -5.44 -16.47 -3.04
C LYS A 74 -4.06 -15.82 -3.16
N ARG A 75 -3.89 -14.52 -2.90
CA ARG A 75 -2.56 -13.87 -2.88
C ARG A 75 -1.60 -14.54 -1.91
N HIS A 76 -2.11 -15.08 -0.81
CA HIS A 76 -1.35 -15.84 0.19
C HIS A 76 -1.69 -17.34 0.19
N ALA A 77 -2.05 -17.92 -0.98
CA ALA A 77 -2.42 -19.34 -1.07
C ALA A 77 -1.32 -20.30 -0.56
N ALA A 78 -0.05 -19.94 -0.72
CA ALA A 78 1.08 -20.70 -0.18
C ALA A 78 1.06 -20.78 1.36
N ASP A 79 0.55 -19.74 2.01
CA ASP A 79 0.40 -19.61 3.46
C ASP A 79 -0.96 -20.12 3.96
N GLY A 80 -1.90 -20.39 3.05
CA GLY A 80 -3.20 -20.99 3.36
C GLY A 80 -4.34 -19.99 3.63
N PHE A 81 -4.17 -18.71 3.29
CA PHE A 81 -5.20 -17.68 3.43
C PHE A 81 -5.23 -16.75 2.19
N ASP A 82 -6.26 -15.92 2.07
CA ASP A 82 -6.43 -15.07 0.88
C ASP A 82 -5.68 -13.74 0.99
N LEU A 83 -5.92 -12.98 2.07
CA LEU A 83 -5.44 -11.61 2.27
C LEU A 83 -4.80 -11.44 3.66
N CYS A 84 -3.78 -10.58 3.77
CA CYS A 84 -3.18 -10.18 5.05
C CYS A 84 -3.81 -8.86 5.58
N PRO A 85 -3.75 -8.58 6.90
CA PRO A 85 -4.40 -7.41 7.49
C PRO A 85 -3.56 -6.11 7.41
N SER A 86 -2.56 -6.06 6.54
CA SER A 86 -1.61 -4.94 6.39
C SER A 86 -1.73 -4.29 5.01
N ASP A 87 -1.04 -3.15 4.85
CA ASP A 87 -0.91 -2.39 3.59
C ASP A 87 -0.44 -3.20 2.37
N HIS A 88 0.23 -4.34 2.58
CA HIS A 88 0.54 -5.30 1.51
C HIS A 88 -0.72 -5.86 0.81
N CYS A 89 -1.83 -5.97 1.53
CA CYS A 89 -3.16 -6.23 0.97
C CYS A 89 -4.05 -5.01 1.21
N GLN A 90 -4.74 -4.97 2.36
CA GLN A 90 -5.52 -3.84 2.83
C GLN A 90 -5.47 -3.84 4.36
N VAL A 91 -5.45 -2.66 4.95
CA VAL A 91 -5.41 -2.56 6.41
C VAL A 91 -6.77 -3.02 6.97
N TYR A 92 -6.77 -4.12 7.71
CA TYR A 92 -7.99 -4.70 8.29
C TYR A 92 -7.97 -4.54 9.80
N GLY A 93 -8.93 -3.78 10.33
CA GLY A 93 -9.00 -3.45 11.75
C GLY A 93 -9.99 -4.28 12.57
N GLY A 94 -10.52 -5.38 12.02
CA GLY A 94 -11.56 -6.17 12.70
C GLY A 94 -12.88 -5.41 12.86
N ALA A 95 -13.73 -5.92 13.75
CA ALA A 95 -15.02 -5.31 14.09
C ALA A 95 -14.86 -4.00 14.88
N ASP A 96 -13.71 -3.80 15.55
CA ASP A 96 -13.44 -2.58 16.32
C ASP A 96 -13.25 -1.34 15.43
N ALA A 97 -12.91 -1.54 14.15
CA ALA A 97 -12.73 -0.45 13.20
C ALA A 97 -14.06 0.08 12.63
N GLU A 98 -15.14 -0.68 12.75
CA GLU A 98 -16.43 -0.39 12.10
C GLU A 98 -17.00 0.96 12.52
N LYS A 99 -17.62 1.66 11.56
CA LYS A 99 -18.25 2.96 11.77
C LYS A 99 -19.58 3.00 11.02
N PRO A 100 -20.66 3.55 11.61
CA PRO A 100 -21.99 3.49 11.00
C PRO A 100 -22.07 4.02 9.55
N ASN A 101 -21.35 5.11 9.24
CA ASN A 101 -21.39 5.73 7.91
C ASN A 101 -20.65 4.91 6.84
N SER A 102 -19.49 4.34 7.17
CA SER A 102 -18.77 3.42 6.28
C SER A 102 -19.50 2.09 6.12
N ASP A 103 -20.13 1.58 7.17
CA ASP A 103 -20.89 0.32 7.12
C ASP A 103 -22.12 0.47 6.23
N LEU A 104 -22.77 1.64 6.30
CA LEU A 104 -23.85 2.01 5.38
C LEU A 104 -23.34 2.06 3.94
N ALA A 105 -22.17 2.63 3.68
CA ALA A 105 -21.58 2.67 2.35
C ALA A 105 -21.24 1.28 1.79
N VAL A 106 -20.68 0.40 2.62
CA VAL A 106 -20.39 -1.00 2.28
C VAL A 106 -21.68 -1.73 1.91
N THR A 107 -22.71 -1.60 2.75
CA THR A 107 -24.02 -2.25 2.55
C THR A 107 -24.72 -1.71 1.30
N ALA A 108 -24.72 -0.40 1.11
CA ALA A 108 -25.39 0.26 -0.03
C ALA A 108 -24.72 0.00 -1.39
N THR A 109 -23.52 -0.59 -1.40
CA THR A 109 -22.77 -0.97 -2.61
C THR A 109 -22.49 -2.48 -2.65
N SER A 110 -23.25 -3.27 -1.88
CA SER A 110 -23.06 -4.72 -1.81
C SER A 110 -23.13 -5.35 -3.21
N GLY A 111 -22.11 -6.14 -3.55
CA GLY A 111 -21.99 -6.77 -4.88
C GLY A 111 -21.49 -5.87 -6.02
N GLU A 112 -21.32 -4.56 -5.80
CA GLU A 112 -20.78 -3.66 -6.82
C GLU A 112 -19.25 -3.78 -6.91
N VAL A 113 -18.74 -4.00 -8.12
CA VAL A 113 -17.31 -4.16 -8.43
C VAL A 113 -16.95 -3.42 -9.71
N MET A 114 -15.69 -2.98 -9.82
CA MET A 114 -15.18 -2.39 -11.06
C MET A 114 -14.67 -3.47 -12.01
N THR A 115 -15.02 -3.32 -13.29
CA THR A 115 -14.59 -4.25 -14.34
C THR A 115 -14.02 -3.50 -15.54
N TYR A 116 -13.13 -4.17 -16.27
CA TYR A 116 -12.64 -3.73 -17.56
C TYR A 116 -12.75 -4.91 -18.54
N ARG A 117 -13.50 -4.71 -19.63
CA ARG A 117 -13.82 -5.76 -20.61
C ARG A 117 -14.40 -7.04 -19.96
N GLY A 118 -15.31 -6.85 -19.01
CA GLY A 118 -16.00 -7.94 -18.31
C GLY A 118 -15.15 -8.70 -17.28
N ARG A 119 -13.93 -8.25 -16.99
CA ARG A 119 -13.07 -8.84 -15.96
C ARG A 119 -12.91 -7.87 -14.79
N ILE A 120 -12.97 -8.39 -13.57
CA ILE A 120 -12.68 -7.62 -12.35
C ILE A 120 -11.26 -7.07 -12.45
N ILE A 121 -11.10 -5.78 -12.18
CA ILE A 121 -9.80 -5.10 -12.28
C ILE A 121 -8.98 -5.22 -10.99
N SER A 122 -7.68 -5.00 -11.09
CA SER A 122 -6.87 -4.65 -9.92
C SER A 122 -7.17 -3.19 -9.53
N ALA A 123 -7.99 -3.00 -8.50
CA ALA A 123 -8.45 -1.69 -8.03
C ALA A 123 -7.47 -1.08 -7.01
N LEU A 124 -6.32 -0.62 -7.50
CA LEU A 124 -5.30 0.00 -6.65
C LEU A 124 -5.71 1.42 -6.26
N TYR A 125 -5.46 1.79 -5.01
CA TYR A 125 -5.74 3.11 -4.45
C TYR A 125 -4.60 3.54 -3.52
N HIS A 126 -4.52 4.83 -3.21
CA HIS A 126 -3.48 5.42 -2.35
C HIS A 126 -4.00 6.72 -1.73
N SER A 127 -3.33 7.20 -0.67
CA SER A 127 -3.79 8.34 0.14
C SER A 127 -3.73 9.69 -0.59
N SER A 128 -2.64 9.97 -1.30
CA SER A 128 -2.40 11.26 -1.97
C SER A 128 -1.48 11.03 -3.16
N SER A 129 -1.81 11.58 -4.33
CA SER A 129 -1.06 11.40 -5.57
C SER A 129 -0.02 12.50 -5.83
N GLY A 130 -0.10 13.60 -5.09
CA GLY A 130 0.66 14.82 -5.35
C GLY A 130 0.12 15.57 -6.59
N GLY A 131 -1.16 15.43 -6.91
CA GLY A 131 -1.85 16.13 -7.99
C GLY A 131 -2.05 15.32 -9.28
N PHE A 132 -1.47 14.13 -9.41
CA PHE A 132 -1.66 13.25 -10.56
C PHE A 132 -1.36 11.80 -10.20
N THR A 133 -2.22 10.89 -10.65
CA THR A 133 -1.96 9.45 -10.55
C THR A 133 -0.91 8.99 -11.56
N LEU A 134 -0.35 7.79 -11.34
CA LEU A 134 0.73 7.23 -12.15
C LEU A 134 0.25 6.10 -13.06
N ASP A 135 1.00 5.85 -14.15
CA ASP A 135 0.80 4.66 -14.97
C ASP A 135 1.28 3.44 -14.20
N ALA A 136 0.51 2.35 -14.21
CA ALA A 136 0.93 1.10 -13.60
C ALA A 136 2.24 0.55 -14.18
N ALA A 137 2.53 0.84 -15.46
CA ALA A 137 3.79 0.46 -16.08
C ALA A 137 5.01 1.13 -15.43
N ASP A 138 4.87 2.38 -14.96
CA ASP A 138 5.98 3.13 -14.36
C ASP A 138 6.25 2.68 -12.91
N VAL A 139 5.24 2.15 -12.23
CA VAL A 139 5.32 1.69 -10.83
C VAL A 139 5.72 0.22 -10.74
N TRP A 140 5.10 -0.66 -11.55
CA TRP A 140 5.25 -2.13 -11.44
C TRP A 140 5.86 -2.78 -12.68
N ASN A 141 6.33 -2.02 -13.68
CA ASN A 141 6.76 -2.55 -14.99
C ASN A 141 5.69 -3.41 -15.68
N GLN A 142 4.42 -3.27 -15.28
CA GLN A 142 3.28 -3.97 -15.84
C GLN A 142 2.15 -2.97 -16.06
N GLY A 143 1.88 -2.67 -17.33
CA GLY A 143 0.80 -1.75 -17.69
C GLY A 143 -0.59 -2.36 -17.49
N ALA A 144 -1.56 -1.49 -17.20
CA ALA A 144 -2.98 -1.83 -17.25
C ALA A 144 -3.75 -0.73 -18.02
N PRO A 145 -4.67 -1.08 -18.94
CA PRO A 145 -5.40 -0.07 -19.72
C PRO A 145 -6.25 0.90 -18.90
N TYR A 146 -6.62 0.52 -17.67
CA TYR A 146 -7.46 1.28 -16.75
C TYR A 146 -6.67 1.97 -15.63
N LEU A 147 -5.36 1.72 -15.51
CA LEU A 147 -4.47 2.42 -14.55
C LEU A 147 -3.57 3.36 -15.33
N LYS A 148 -4.16 4.46 -15.77
CA LYS A 148 -3.49 5.50 -16.55
C LYS A 148 -3.45 6.81 -15.77
N PRO A 149 -2.42 7.65 -16.00
CA PRO A 149 -2.31 8.93 -15.34
C PRO A 149 -3.55 9.80 -15.57
N VAL A 150 -4.13 10.28 -14.49
CA VAL A 150 -5.20 11.29 -14.47
C VAL A 150 -4.90 12.36 -13.43
N LEU A 151 -5.39 13.58 -13.68
CA LEU A 151 -5.32 14.68 -12.72
C LEU A 151 -6.07 14.30 -11.44
N ASP A 152 -5.54 14.73 -10.30
CA ASP A 152 -6.14 14.52 -8.98
C ASP A 152 -6.25 15.83 -8.21
N TRP A 153 -7.22 15.91 -7.30
CA TRP A 153 -7.56 17.11 -6.53
C TRP A 153 -7.20 16.96 -5.05
N ASP A 154 -5.96 16.55 -4.78
CA ASP A 154 -5.44 16.30 -3.44
C ASP A 154 -4.64 17.48 -2.87
N GLN A 155 -4.76 18.70 -3.43
CA GLN A 155 -3.97 19.87 -3.03
C GLN A 155 -4.18 20.27 -1.56
N ASN A 156 -5.36 19.95 -1.01
CA ASN A 156 -5.70 20.22 0.39
C ASN A 156 -5.36 19.04 1.32
N SER A 157 -4.82 17.94 0.79
CA SER A 157 -4.37 16.81 1.60
C SER A 157 -3.16 17.22 2.43
N PRO A 158 -3.12 16.92 3.75
CA PRO A 158 -1.92 17.14 4.56
C PRO A 158 -0.74 16.28 4.10
N TYR A 159 -0.97 15.28 3.25
CA TYR A 159 0.03 14.39 2.68
C TYR A 159 0.44 14.76 1.25
N ASN A 160 -0.07 15.86 0.69
CA ASN A 160 0.25 16.31 -0.66
C ASN A 160 1.73 16.69 -0.83
N GLN A 161 2.36 17.17 0.24
CA GLN A 161 3.76 17.57 0.27
C GLN A 161 4.46 16.93 1.48
N TRP A 162 5.74 16.62 1.31
CA TRP A 162 6.56 16.05 2.37
C TRP A 162 8.02 16.39 2.16
N THR A 163 8.77 16.43 3.25
CA THR A 163 10.23 16.54 3.25
C THR A 163 10.79 15.49 4.19
N LYS A 164 11.84 14.79 3.77
CA LYS A 164 12.55 13.83 4.60
C LYS A 164 14.06 14.05 4.47
N SER A 165 14.71 14.29 5.59
CA SER A 165 16.18 14.33 5.67
C SER A 165 16.70 12.95 6.03
N LEU A 166 17.73 12.50 5.32
CA LEU A 166 18.41 11.23 5.57
C LEU A 166 19.90 11.51 5.76
N GLN A 167 20.52 10.87 6.74
CA GLN A 167 21.97 10.91 6.90
C GLN A 167 22.62 10.00 5.86
N TRP A 168 23.83 10.35 5.42
CA TRP A 168 24.55 9.55 4.43
C TRP A 168 24.87 8.15 4.97
N GLU A 169 25.13 8.05 6.26
CA GLU A 169 25.42 6.82 6.98
C GLU A 169 24.22 5.86 6.99
N ASP A 170 22.99 6.40 7.08
CA ASP A 170 21.76 5.60 6.98
C ASP A 170 21.62 5.00 5.59
N LEU A 171 21.87 5.82 4.54
CA LEU A 171 21.84 5.37 3.15
C LEU A 171 22.94 4.34 2.85
N GLN A 172 24.14 4.53 3.41
CA GLN A 172 25.21 3.53 3.37
C GLN A 172 24.75 2.21 4.01
N GLY A 173 24.15 2.26 5.20
CA GLY A 173 23.66 1.06 5.88
C GLY A 173 22.56 0.33 5.10
N LEU A 174 21.64 1.08 4.50
CA LEU A 174 20.54 0.52 3.68
C LEU A 174 21.05 -0.12 2.38
N THR A 175 21.98 0.55 1.69
CA THR A 175 22.58 0.06 0.45
C THR A 175 23.51 -1.13 0.69
N ALA A 176 24.29 -1.15 1.78
CA ALA A 176 25.11 -2.31 2.14
C ALA A 176 24.28 -3.58 2.37
N ARG A 177 23.06 -3.45 2.93
CA ARG A 177 22.14 -4.59 3.12
C ARG A 177 21.47 -5.05 1.83
N SER A 178 21.02 -4.11 1.01
CA SER A 178 20.16 -4.42 -0.15
C SER A 178 20.93 -4.59 -1.46
N TYR A 179 22.10 -3.96 -1.56
CA TYR A 179 22.97 -3.92 -2.73
C TYR A 179 24.45 -4.07 -2.32
N PRO A 180 24.83 -5.19 -1.67
CA PRO A 180 26.18 -5.36 -1.10
C PRO A 180 27.32 -5.26 -2.12
N ALA A 181 27.05 -5.54 -3.40
CA ALA A 181 28.04 -5.44 -4.48
C ALA A 181 28.55 -4.02 -4.74
N LEU A 182 27.85 -2.97 -4.25
CA LEU A 182 28.28 -1.59 -4.42
C LEU A 182 29.55 -1.25 -3.63
N GLY A 183 29.78 -1.91 -2.48
CA GLY A 183 30.79 -1.49 -1.52
C GLY A 183 30.37 -0.23 -0.76
N THR A 184 31.29 0.73 -0.61
CA THR A 184 31.01 2.02 0.03
C THR A 184 30.27 2.92 -0.94
N LEU A 185 29.06 3.34 -0.61
CA LEU A 185 28.26 4.30 -1.36
C LEU A 185 29.01 5.62 -1.48
N ARG A 186 29.18 6.09 -2.72
CA ARG A 186 29.86 7.35 -3.07
C ARG A 186 28.90 8.36 -3.66
N GLN A 187 27.88 7.91 -4.39
CA GLN A 187 26.97 8.81 -5.10
C GLN A 187 25.58 8.20 -5.24
N ILE A 188 24.57 9.06 -5.12
CA ILE A 188 23.20 8.80 -5.55
C ILE A 188 22.89 9.83 -6.63
N LEU A 189 22.46 9.39 -7.81
CA LEU A 189 22.21 10.26 -8.95
C LEU A 189 20.85 9.96 -9.59
N PRO A 190 19.85 10.84 -9.45
CA PRO A 190 18.62 10.75 -10.24
C PRO A 190 18.94 10.77 -11.72
N LEU A 191 18.49 9.76 -12.46
CA LEU A 191 18.77 9.62 -13.89
C LEU A 191 17.59 10.04 -14.76
N ALA A 192 16.36 9.82 -14.30
CA ALA A 192 15.16 10.15 -15.05
C ALA A 192 13.99 10.47 -14.12
N TYR A 193 13.24 11.52 -14.48
CA TYR A 193 11.95 11.84 -13.91
C TYR A 193 10.87 11.67 -14.98
N GLY A 194 9.74 11.13 -14.55
CA GLY A 194 8.54 10.98 -15.35
C GLY A 194 7.61 12.18 -15.18
N PRO A 195 6.38 12.08 -15.74
CA PRO A 195 5.35 13.07 -15.54
C PRO A 195 5.16 13.42 -14.05
N ASN A 196 4.94 14.71 -13.78
CA ASN A 196 4.67 15.23 -12.43
C ASN A 196 5.80 15.00 -11.41
N GLY A 197 7.05 14.83 -11.86
CA GLY A 197 8.23 14.79 -10.99
C GLY A 197 8.45 13.46 -10.30
N VAL A 198 7.85 12.37 -10.80
CA VAL A 198 8.09 11.03 -10.28
C VAL A 198 9.47 10.55 -10.69
N LEU A 199 10.28 10.14 -9.72
CA LEU A 199 11.57 9.52 -9.99
C LEU A 199 11.34 8.19 -10.69
N LEU A 200 11.81 8.05 -11.94
CA LEU A 200 11.70 6.80 -12.69
C LEU A 200 12.95 5.94 -12.55
N LYS A 201 14.13 6.57 -12.53
CA LYS A 201 15.41 5.87 -12.43
C LYS A 201 16.41 6.66 -11.60
N ILE A 202 17.18 5.94 -10.81
CA ILE A 202 18.25 6.49 -9.98
C ILE A 202 19.44 5.52 -9.97
N SER A 203 20.64 6.08 -10.05
CA SER A 203 21.89 5.35 -9.94
C SER A 203 22.41 5.42 -8.51
N LEU A 204 22.73 4.25 -7.95
CA LEU A 204 23.49 4.07 -6.72
C LEU A 204 24.91 3.65 -7.11
N ARG A 205 25.90 4.51 -6.85
CA ARG A 205 27.32 4.23 -7.16
C ARG A 205 28.08 4.04 -5.87
N GLY A 206 28.71 2.88 -5.72
CA GLY A 206 29.72 2.68 -4.72
C GLY A 206 31.13 2.65 -5.32
N ASP A 207 32.12 2.35 -4.50
CA ASP A 207 33.52 2.26 -4.93
C ASP A 207 33.85 0.98 -5.69
N LEU A 208 32.99 -0.05 -5.62
CA LEU A 208 33.20 -1.33 -6.31
C LEU A 208 32.27 -1.52 -7.52
N ALA A 209 31.06 -0.96 -7.48
CA ALA A 209 30.07 -1.14 -8.55
C ALA A 209 29.04 0.00 -8.62
N GLU A 210 28.22 -0.03 -9.66
CA GLU A 210 27.05 0.83 -9.87
C GLU A 210 25.81 -0.04 -10.07
N SER A 211 24.69 0.40 -9.51
CA SER A 211 23.37 -0.20 -9.71
C SER A 211 22.37 0.87 -10.09
N THR A 212 21.61 0.62 -11.15
CA THR A 212 20.46 1.47 -11.52
C THR A 212 19.19 0.80 -11.04
N ILE A 213 18.41 1.53 -10.25
CA ILE A 213 17.13 1.07 -9.71
C ILE A 213 16.02 2.05 -10.09
N ASN A 214 14.77 1.60 -10.04
CA ASN A 214 13.63 2.48 -10.28
C ASN A 214 13.26 3.30 -9.02
N GLY A 215 12.40 4.32 -9.18
CA GLY A 215 12.02 5.19 -8.08
C GLY A 215 11.27 4.50 -6.95
N GLU A 216 10.46 3.47 -7.23
CA GLU A 216 9.75 2.71 -6.20
C GLU A 216 10.69 1.83 -5.36
N GLN A 217 11.70 1.24 -6.00
CA GLN A 217 12.78 0.55 -5.29
C GLN A 217 13.53 1.52 -4.38
N PHE A 218 13.82 2.74 -4.85
CA PHE A 218 14.48 3.75 -4.03
C PHE A 218 13.60 4.27 -2.90
N ARG A 219 12.31 4.55 -3.18
CA ARG A 219 11.30 4.91 -2.18
C ARG A 219 11.28 3.88 -1.05
N SER A 220 11.19 2.61 -1.41
CA SER A 220 11.12 1.51 -0.45
C SER A 220 12.43 1.34 0.33
N LEU A 221 13.58 1.46 -0.35
CA LEU A 221 14.91 1.42 0.28
C LEU A 221 15.09 2.54 1.31
N ALA A 222 14.77 3.79 0.95
CA ALA A 222 14.98 4.98 1.77
C ALA A 222 13.80 5.30 2.70
N GLY A 223 12.74 4.48 2.67
CA GLY A 223 11.51 4.68 3.43
C GLY A 223 10.84 6.03 3.14
N LEU A 224 10.77 6.42 1.87
CA LEU A 224 10.15 7.67 1.45
C LEU A 224 8.62 7.51 1.37
N PRO A 225 7.83 8.58 1.57
CA PRO A 225 6.38 8.53 1.40
C PRO A 225 5.93 8.15 -0.02
N SER A 226 6.66 8.59 -1.06
CA SER A 226 6.35 8.30 -2.46
C SER A 226 7.60 8.36 -3.35
N ALA A 227 7.52 7.83 -4.57
CA ALA A 227 8.54 8.05 -5.61
C ALA A 227 8.46 9.43 -6.27
N LYS A 228 7.45 10.25 -5.96
CA LYS A 228 7.40 11.67 -6.33
C LYS A 228 8.26 12.46 -5.36
N VAL A 229 9.52 12.64 -5.73
CA VAL A 229 10.56 13.23 -4.87
C VAL A 229 11.54 14.04 -5.71
N GLN A 230 12.02 15.15 -5.17
CA GLN A 230 13.25 15.78 -5.63
C GLN A 230 14.34 15.53 -4.60
N ILE A 231 15.53 15.13 -5.05
CA ILE A 231 16.65 14.79 -4.19
C ILE A 231 17.70 15.89 -4.29
N ALA A 232 18.08 16.46 -3.15
CA ALA A 232 19.16 17.43 -3.03
C ALA A 232 20.15 16.96 -1.96
N MET A 233 21.45 17.05 -2.27
CA MET A 233 22.50 16.87 -1.29
C MET A 233 22.71 18.17 -0.53
N VAL A 234 22.61 18.11 0.80
CA VAL A 234 22.90 19.24 1.68
C VAL A 234 24.19 18.92 2.41
N TYR A 235 25.25 19.67 2.11
CA TYR A 235 26.49 19.60 2.87
C TYR A 235 26.32 20.45 4.13
N GLY A 236 26.64 19.88 5.29
CA GLY A 236 26.73 20.66 6.53
C GLY A 236 27.80 21.75 6.39
N PRO A 237 27.81 22.76 7.28
CA PRO A 237 28.94 23.69 7.34
C PRO A 237 30.23 22.88 7.51
N GLU A 238 31.28 23.21 6.74
CA GLU A 238 32.59 22.60 6.95
C GLU A 238 32.99 22.76 8.42
N PRO A 239 33.45 21.69 9.09
CA PRO A 239 34.04 21.84 10.41
C PRO A 239 35.23 22.78 10.30
N LEU A 240 35.20 23.86 11.09
CA LEU A 240 36.26 24.85 11.23
C LEU A 240 37.60 24.21 11.64
#